data_AF-A0A353ZF44-F1
#
_entry.id   AF-A0A353ZF44-F1
#
_cell.length_a   1.000
_cell.length_b   1.000
_cell.length_c   1.000
_cell.angle_alpha   90.00
_cell.angle_beta   90.00
_cell.angle_gamma   90.00
#
_symmetry.space_group_name_H-M   'P 1'
#
loop_
_entity.id
_entity.type
_entity.pdbx_description
1 polymer ?
#
loop_
_entity_poly.entity_id
_entity_poly.type
_entity_poly.pdbx_seq_one_letter_code
_entity_poly.pdbx_strand_id
1 'polypeptide(L)'
;MNFSLAAPRLRALLPLLLAPLLGPLLQGAVAHGADTQGAEVQFGRDILPILSAHCFACHGPDAQARKADLRLDLPEAAHAPRDSGTALVPGSLDNSEAWQRIISADESLVMPPPSTKKPLTDAQKELLKKWIEQGARYQRHWSFTPPVKSEVPPSDKAGWQQNAIDRFLLAKMREKGLEPRPEANMSTLIRRVAFALTGLPPTPAEVEAFEHDTTPQAYENMVNRYLASPRYGEEMARHWLDVAR
;
A
#
# COMPACT_ATOMS: atom_id res chain seq x y z
N MET A 1 -62.89 -45.55 34.74
CA MET A 1 -63.31 -45.82 36.13
C MET A 1 -62.15 -45.49 37.04
N ASN A 2 -62.46 -44.86 38.17
CA ASN A 2 -61.61 -44.49 39.32
C ASN A 2 -60.81 -43.19 39.25
N PHE A 3 -61.43 -42.17 39.85
CA PHE A 3 -60.85 -41.00 40.50
C PHE A 3 -59.92 -41.40 41.65
N SER A 4 -58.88 -40.60 41.93
CA SER A 4 -58.55 -40.24 43.32
C SER A 4 -57.68 -38.99 43.40
N LEU A 5 -58.20 -37.99 44.12
CA LEU A 5 -57.53 -36.79 44.62
C LEU A 5 -56.58 -37.14 45.78
N ALA A 6 -55.48 -36.41 45.92
CA ALA A 6 -54.89 -36.04 47.22
C ALA A 6 -53.83 -34.92 47.05
N ALA A 7 -54.13 -33.73 47.59
CA ALA A 7 -53.17 -32.71 47.98
C ALA A 7 -52.82 -32.90 49.48
N PRO A 8 -52.14 -31.96 50.16
CA PRO A 8 -50.80 -31.38 49.96
C PRO A 8 -49.90 -31.68 51.20
N ARG A 9 -48.57 -31.47 51.12
CA ARG A 9 -47.76 -31.26 52.33
C ARG A 9 -46.73 -30.16 52.17
N LEU A 10 -46.84 -29.23 53.11
CA LEU A 10 -46.03 -28.06 53.39
C LEU A 10 -44.70 -28.44 54.07
N ARG A 11 -43.74 -27.52 54.00
CA ARG A 11 -42.48 -27.39 54.77
C ARG A 11 -41.33 -28.28 54.25
N ALA A 12 -40.10 -27.80 54.09
CA ALA A 12 -39.43 -26.71 54.77
C ALA A 12 -38.41 -26.01 53.86
N LEU A 13 -38.23 -24.71 54.11
CA LEU A 13 -37.12 -23.90 53.63
C LEU A 13 -35.79 -24.51 54.13
N LEU A 14 -34.88 -24.80 53.20
CA LEU A 14 -33.47 -25.09 53.50
C LEU A 14 -32.62 -24.04 52.76
N PRO A 15 -31.65 -23.38 53.43
CA PRO A 15 -31.00 -22.22 52.86
C PRO A 15 -29.95 -22.61 51.83
N LEU A 16 -30.00 -21.86 50.74
CA LEU A 16 -28.93 -21.46 49.83
C LEU A 16 -27.51 -21.73 50.38
N LEU A 17 -26.87 -22.80 49.89
CA LEU A 17 -25.41 -22.94 49.87
C LEU A 17 -24.98 -22.93 48.40
N LEU A 18 -24.73 -21.72 47.90
CA LEU A 18 -24.12 -21.47 46.61
C LEU A 18 -22.64 -21.87 46.70
N ALA A 19 -22.30 -23.08 46.25
CA ALA A 19 -20.91 -23.44 45.96
C ALA A 19 -20.54 -22.84 44.58
N PRO A 20 -19.48 -22.03 44.46
CA PRO A 20 -19.04 -21.58 43.15
C PRO A 20 -18.32 -22.76 42.49
N LEU A 21 -18.94 -23.32 41.45
CA LEU A 21 -18.26 -24.15 40.47
C LEU A 21 -17.24 -23.28 39.74
N LEU A 22 -15.99 -23.29 40.23
CA LEU A 22 -14.83 -22.81 39.48
C LEU A 22 -14.65 -23.72 38.27
N GLY A 23 -15.30 -23.37 37.15
CA GLY A 23 -14.93 -23.87 35.83
C GLY A 23 -13.57 -23.30 35.44
N PRO A 24 -12.69 -24.09 34.78
CA PRO A 24 -11.41 -23.58 34.34
C PRO A 24 -11.66 -22.53 33.26
N LEU A 25 -11.28 -21.28 33.53
CA LEU A 25 -11.14 -20.26 32.49
C LEU A 25 -10.09 -20.76 31.50
N LEU A 26 -10.54 -21.31 30.37
CA LEU A 26 -9.72 -21.37 29.16
C LEU A 26 -9.44 -19.93 28.73
N GLN A 27 -8.31 -19.41 29.19
CA GLN A 27 -7.69 -18.23 28.61
C GLN A 27 -7.32 -18.60 27.18
N GLY A 28 -8.18 -18.22 26.24
CA GLY A 28 -7.81 -18.16 24.83
C GLY A 28 -6.62 -17.21 24.71
N ALA A 29 -5.45 -17.77 24.44
CA ALA A 29 -4.29 -16.99 24.06
C ALA A 29 -4.66 -16.25 22.76
N VAL A 30 -4.99 -14.98 22.89
CA VAL A 30 -5.03 -14.05 21.75
C VAL A 30 -3.59 -13.97 21.26
N ALA A 31 -3.28 -14.68 20.18
CA ALA A 31 -2.02 -14.54 19.47
C ALA A 31 -2.01 -13.18 18.75
N HIS A 32 -1.90 -12.10 19.52
CA HIS A 32 -1.42 -10.82 19.01
C HIS A 32 0.11 -10.88 19.02
N GLY A 33 0.62 -11.55 18.00
CA GLY A 33 2.05 -11.68 17.75
C GLY A 33 2.27 -11.76 16.25
N ALA A 34 1.78 -10.77 15.51
CA ALA A 34 2.44 -10.41 14.27
C ALA A 34 3.85 -10.02 14.69
N ASP A 35 4.81 -10.88 14.34
CA ASP A 35 6.23 -10.70 14.56
C ASP A 35 6.67 -9.40 13.87
N THR A 36 6.61 -8.28 14.59
CA THR A 36 7.27 -7.03 14.22
C THR A 36 8.72 -7.12 14.68
N GLN A 37 9.46 -8.08 14.13
CA GLN A 37 10.83 -7.75 13.75
C GLN A 37 10.73 -6.61 12.75
N GLY A 38 11.16 -5.43 13.17
CA GLY A 38 10.93 -4.17 12.46
C GLY A 38 11.21 -4.34 10.97
N ALA A 39 10.18 -4.15 10.14
CA ALA A 39 10.25 -4.40 8.71
C ALA A 39 11.52 -3.79 8.11
N GLU A 40 12.27 -4.58 7.35
CA GLU A 40 13.48 -4.15 6.67
C GLU A 40 13.18 -2.92 5.79
N VAL A 41 13.96 -1.86 5.97
CA VAL A 41 13.78 -0.62 5.22
C VAL A 41 14.28 -0.85 3.80
N GLN A 42 13.40 -0.67 2.82
CA GLN A 42 13.77 -0.87 1.42
C GLN A 42 14.20 0.45 0.79
N PHE A 43 15.45 0.53 0.34
CA PHE A 43 15.99 1.76 -0.24
C PHE A 43 15.12 2.33 -1.35
N GLY A 44 14.70 1.52 -2.33
CA GLY A 44 13.94 2.00 -3.47
C GLY A 44 12.54 2.52 -3.12
N ARG A 45 11.86 1.89 -2.16
CA ARG A 45 10.49 2.22 -1.75
C ARG A 45 10.46 3.33 -0.70
N ASP A 46 11.33 3.24 0.30
CA ASP A 46 11.23 4.02 1.53
C ASP A 46 12.22 5.20 1.56
N ILE A 47 13.44 5.04 1.03
CA ILE A 47 14.54 6.01 1.21
C ILE A 47 14.76 6.88 -0.03
N LEU A 48 14.75 6.29 -1.22
CA LEU A 48 14.97 7.00 -2.48
C LEU A 48 13.99 8.16 -2.67
N PRO A 49 12.67 8.04 -2.36
CA PRO A 49 11.76 9.19 -2.45
C PRO A 49 12.16 10.33 -1.50
N ILE A 50 12.67 10.00 -0.30
CA ILE A 50 13.12 11.00 0.68
C ILE A 50 14.37 11.72 0.15
N LEU A 51 15.41 10.96 -0.24
CA LEU A 51 16.66 11.55 -0.74
C LEU A 51 16.43 12.37 -2.02
N SER A 52 15.57 11.90 -2.92
CA SER A 52 15.22 12.61 -4.16
C SER A 52 14.51 13.94 -3.86
N ALA A 53 13.52 13.93 -2.97
CA ALA A 53 12.75 15.13 -2.65
C ALA A 53 13.55 16.18 -1.86
N HIS A 54 14.41 15.73 -0.95
CA HIS A 54 15.02 16.57 0.08
C HIS A 54 16.54 16.80 -0.08
N CYS A 55 17.27 15.93 -0.79
CA CYS A 55 18.74 15.94 -0.78
C CYS A 55 19.38 16.12 -2.16
N PHE A 56 18.86 15.45 -3.20
CA PHE A 56 19.54 15.37 -4.50
C PHE A 56 19.62 16.67 -5.29
N ALA A 57 18.81 17.67 -4.97
CA ALA A 57 18.94 19.00 -5.57
C ALA A 57 20.31 19.64 -5.28
N CYS A 58 20.92 19.36 -4.13
CA CYS A 58 22.24 19.89 -3.74
C CYS A 58 23.31 18.81 -3.59
N HIS A 59 22.93 17.54 -3.38
CA HIS A 59 23.86 16.43 -3.16
C HIS A 59 23.59 15.27 -4.13
N GLY A 60 23.20 15.59 -5.36
CA GLY A 60 22.84 14.63 -6.41
C GLY A 60 23.61 14.85 -7.71
N PRO A 61 23.08 14.36 -8.85
CA PRO A 61 23.84 14.25 -10.09
C PRO A 61 24.22 15.58 -10.74
N ASP A 62 23.42 16.63 -10.56
CA ASP A 62 23.70 17.95 -11.14
C ASP A 62 24.97 18.57 -10.53
N ALA A 63 26.03 18.69 -11.34
CA ALA A 63 27.31 19.25 -10.93
C ALA A 63 27.24 20.75 -10.64
N GLN A 64 26.35 21.50 -11.28
CA GLN A 64 26.28 22.96 -11.13
C GLN A 64 25.61 23.37 -9.81
N ALA A 65 24.61 22.60 -9.38
CA ALA A 65 23.94 22.81 -8.09
C ALA A 65 24.66 22.14 -6.90
N ARG A 66 25.64 21.27 -7.17
CA ARG A 66 26.25 20.39 -6.16
C ARG A 66 26.98 21.15 -5.08
N LYS A 67 26.69 20.81 -3.83
CA LYS A 67 27.36 21.32 -2.63
C LYS A 67 28.29 20.26 -2.06
N ALA A 68 29.45 20.72 -1.57
CA ALA A 68 30.51 19.91 -0.99
C ALA A 68 31.03 18.77 -1.91
N ASP A 69 30.76 18.86 -3.22
CA ASP A 69 30.97 17.78 -4.20
C ASP A 69 30.47 16.40 -3.73
N LEU A 70 29.37 16.39 -2.97
CA LEU A 70 28.79 15.17 -2.39
C LEU A 70 27.71 14.59 -3.30
N ARG A 71 27.76 13.28 -3.50
CA ARG A 71 26.82 12.49 -4.31
C ARG A 71 26.16 11.43 -3.44
N LEU A 72 24.99 11.75 -2.88
CA LEU A 72 24.18 10.82 -2.10
C LEU A 72 23.38 9.84 -2.98
N ASP A 73 23.31 10.10 -4.28
CA ASP A 73 22.68 9.23 -5.28
C ASP A 73 23.58 8.06 -5.71
N LEU A 74 24.88 8.11 -5.38
CA LEU A 74 25.85 7.05 -5.68
C LEU A 74 26.34 6.40 -4.39
N PRO A 75 26.18 5.08 -4.20
CA PRO A 75 26.61 4.41 -2.97
C PRO A 75 28.11 4.57 -2.73
N GLU A 76 28.93 4.43 -3.78
CA GLU A 76 30.39 4.52 -3.66
C GLU A 76 30.82 5.89 -3.14
N ALA A 77 30.17 6.96 -3.59
CA ALA A 77 30.49 8.32 -3.17
C ALA A 77 29.90 8.68 -1.80
N ALA A 78 28.75 8.13 -1.44
CA ALA A 78 28.12 8.34 -0.14
C ALA A 78 28.87 7.64 1.00
N HIS A 79 29.51 6.50 0.72
CA HIS A 79 30.31 5.73 1.68
C HIS A 79 31.81 6.07 1.64
N ALA A 80 32.27 6.85 0.67
CA ALA A 80 33.67 7.22 0.56
C ALA A 80 34.13 8.12 1.73
N PRO A 81 35.36 7.94 2.24
CA PRO A 81 35.96 8.86 3.19
C PRO A 81 36.15 10.24 2.57
N ARG A 82 35.98 11.29 3.38
CA ARG A 82 36.13 12.69 2.99
C ARG A 82 36.77 13.48 4.14
N ASP A 83 37.31 14.65 3.84
CA ASP A 83 37.92 15.54 4.84
C ASP A 83 36.94 15.96 5.95
N SER A 84 35.65 16.07 5.61
CA SER A 84 34.57 16.40 6.57
C SER A 84 33.89 15.17 7.19
N GLY A 85 34.52 13.99 7.06
CA GLY A 85 33.93 12.72 7.47
C GLY A 85 33.12 12.04 6.36
N THR A 86 32.88 10.75 6.52
CA THR A 86 32.06 9.96 5.58
C THR A 86 30.59 10.37 5.71
N ALA A 87 29.91 10.58 4.58
CA ALA A 87 28.52 11.04 4.61
C ALA A 87 27.58 10.00 5.23
N LEU A 88 27.71 8.73 4.83
CA LEU A 88 26.96 7.61 5.37
C LEU A 88 27.90 6.45 5.73
N VAL A 89 28.07 6.19 7.02
CA VAL A 89 28.81 5.03 7.52
C VAL A 89 27.82 3.91 7.82
N PRO A 90 27.91 2.75 7.14
CA PRO A 90 27.03 1.61 7.38
C PRO A 90 26.98 1.21 8.85
N GLY A 91 25.78 1.17 9.43
CA GLY A 91 25.54 0.71 10.80
C GLY A 91 25.88 1.74 11.89
N SER A 92 26.30 2.95 11.55
CA SER A 92 26.78 3.93 12.53
C SER A 92 26.24 5.34 12.28
N LEU A 93 25.29 5.77 13.10
CA LEU A 93 24.74 7.12 13.09
C LEU A 93 25.76 8.18 13.53
N ASP A 94 26.56 7.88 14.55
CA ASP A 94 27.52 8.84 15.13
C ASP A 94 28.61 9.22 14.13
N ASN A 95 29.09 8.24 13.36
CA ASN A 95 30.09 8.47 12.32
C ASN A 95 29.48 8.87 10.96
N SER A 96 28.16 8.99 10.84
CA SER A 96 27.50 9.40 9.59
C SER A 96 27.23 10.91 9.59
N GLU A 97 28.05 11.67 8.88
CA GLU A 97 27.94 13.13 8.85
C GLU A 97 26.58 13.62 8.31
N ALA A 98 26.00 12.90 7.34
CA ALA A 98 24.67 13.24 6.84
C ALA A 98 23.61 13.14 7.94
N TRP A 99 23.71 12.13 8.82
CA TRP A 99 22.79 11.98 9.95
C TRP A 99 22.96 13.09 10.98
N GLN A 100 24.20 13.44 11.34
CA GLN A 100 24.49 14.54 12.27
C GLN A 100 23.88 15.86 11.77
N ARG A 101 23.96 16.14 10.47
CA ARG A 101 23.31 17.30 9.86
C ARG A 101 21.77 17.20 9.83
N ILE A 102 21.20 16.02 9.66
CA ILE A 102 19.74 15.82 9.70
C ILE A 102 19.15 16.13 11.09
N ILE A 103 19.89 15.84 12.16
CA ILE A 103 19.43 16.04 13.55
C ILE A 103 19.97 17.32 14.20
N SER A 104 20.80 18.09 13.50
CA SER A 104 21.37 19.32 14.04
C SER A 104 20.29 20.35 14.37
N ALA A 105 20.47 21.05 15.49
CA ALA A 105 19.69 22.23 15.85
C ALA A 105 20.28 23.54 15.30
N ASP A 106 21.51 23.51 14.78
CA ASP A 106 22.17 24.67 14.18
C ASP A 106 21.65 24.90 12.76
N GLU A 107 21.00 26.03 12.54
CA GLU A 107 20.43 26.42 11.24
C GLU A 107 21.46 26.48 10.10
N SER A 108 22.74 26.69 10.40
CA SER A 108 23.81 26.73 9.42
C SER A 108 24.31 25.35 9.00
N LEU A 109 24.07 24.33 9.83
CA LEU A 109 24.51 22.95 9.62
C LEU A 109 23.36 22.00 9.25
N VAL A 110 22.13 22.33 9.66
CA VAL A 110 20.98 21.45 9.50
C VAL A 110 20.67 21.19 8.04
N MET A 111 20.39 19.92 7.72
CA MET A 111 20.03 19.48 6.39
C MET A 111 18.65 18.80 6.40
N PRO A 112 17.73 19.14 5.46
CA PRO A 112 17.87 20.18 4.44
C PRO A 112 17.89 21.61 5.03
N PRO A 113 18.59 22.58 4.40
CA PRO A 113 18.65 23.94 4.92
C PRO A 113 17.25 24.58 4.99
N PRO A 114 16.94 25.40 6.01
CA PRO A 114 15.62 26.02 6.16
C PRO A 114 15.16 26.82 4.93
N SER A 115 16.11 27.43 4.22
CA SER A 115 15.86 28.19 2.98
C SER A 115 15.25 27.36 1.84
N THR A 116 15.45 26.04 1.86
CA THR A 116 14.85 25.12 0.86
C THR A 116 13.36 24.90 1.08
N LYS A 117 12.84 25.21 2.28
CA LYS A 117 11.44 24.98 2.70
C LYS A 117 10.97 23.53 2.50
N LYS A 118 11.89 22.57 2.63
CA LYS A 118 11.63 21.13 2.48
C LYS A 118 12.11 20.34 3.71
N PRO A 119 11.59 20.62 4.92
CA PRO A 119 12.01 19.89 6.11
C PRO A 119 11.63 18.41 6.01
N LEU A 120 12.42 17.55 6.67
CA LEU A 120 12.07 16.15 6.87
C LEU A 120 11.04 16.03 8.00
N THR A 121 10.03 15.19 7.79
CA THR A 121 9.12 14.78 8.87
C THR A 121 9.81 13.80 9.82
N ASP A 122 9.29 13.65 11.04
CA ASP A 122 9.85 12.71 12.01
C ASP A 122 9.81 11.26 11.51
N ALA A 123 8.76 10.88 10.78
CA ALA A 123 8.67 9.56 10.15
C ALA A 123 9.76 9.34 9.09
N GLN A 124 10.09 10.37 8.30
CA GLN A 124 11.17 10.29 7.32
C GLN A 124 12.55 10.21 7.99
N LYS A 125 12.77 10.98 9.06
CA LYS A 125 14.00 10.90 9.86
C LYS A 125 14.17 9.51 10.45
N GLU A 126 13.10 8.91 10.98
CA GLU A 126 13.14 7.57 11.55
C GLU A 126 13.42 6.49 10.50
N LEU A 127 12.91 6.64 9.27
CA LEU A 127 13.25 5.74 8.15
C LEU A 127 14.73 5.85 7.77
N LEU A 128 15.26 7.07 7.63
CA LEU A 128 16.68 7.31 7.34
C LEU A 128 17.58 6.75 8.44
N LYS A 129 17.21 6.96 9.71
CA LYS A 129 17.91 6.40 10.87
C LYS A 129 18.02 4.89 10.78
N LYS A 130 16.88 4.20 10.67
CA LYS A 130 16.82 2.74 10.57
C LYS A 130 17.60 2.22 9.37
N TRP A 131 17.49 2.89 8.23
CA TRP A 131 18.25 2.50 7.04
C TRP A 131 19.75 2.58 7.26
N ILE A 132 20.27 3.63 7.92
CA ILE A 132 21.69 3.75 8.27
C ILE A 132 22.11 2.66 9.25
N GLU A 133 21.33 2.42 10.30
CA GLU A 133 21.55 1.33 11.28
C GLU A 133 21.56 -0.05 10.60
N GLN A 134 20.72 -0.25 9.56
CA GLN A 134 20.67 -1.47 8.74
C GLN A 134 21.77 -1.54 7.66
N GLY A 135 22.74 -0.63 7.70
CA GLY A 135 23.93 -0.64 6.85
C GLY A 135 23.84 0.26 5.62
N ALA A 136 22.88 1.18 5.56
CA ALA A 136 22.70 2.15 4.48
C ALA A 136 22.74 1.50 3.07
N ARG A 137 22.13 0.32 2.93
CA ARG A 137 22.22 -0.49 1.72
C ARG A 137 21.44 0.15 0.57
N TYR A 138 22.13 0.45 -0.52
CA TYR A 138 21.49 0.89 -1.76
C TYR A 138 20.92 -0.31 -2.51
N GLN A 139 19.81 -0.08 -3.21
CA GLN A 139 19.18 -1.08 -4.07
C GLN A 139 19.28 -0.64 -5.53
N ARG A 140 19.38 -1.61 -6.43
CA ARG A 140 19.30 -1.34 -7.87
C ARG A 140 17.91 -0.81 -8.21
N HIS A 141 17.82 0.02 -9.23
CA HIS A 141 16.54 0.46 -9.76
C HIS A 141 15.65 -0.75 -10.08
N TRP A 142 14.36 -0.67 -9.72
CA TRP A 142 13.42 -1.79 -9.76
C TRP A 142 13.33 -2.45 -11.14
N SER A 143 13.46 -1.67 -12.22
CA SER A 143 13.41 -2.16 -13.61
C SER A 143 14.59 -3.04 -14.01
N PHE A 144 15.69 -3.04 -13.24
CA PHE A 144 16.85 -3.90 -13.48
C PHE A 144 16.99 -5.03 -12.45
N THR A 145 16.00 -5.18 -11.56
CA THR A 145 15.93 -6.30 -10.63
C THR A 145 14.98 -7.33 -11.23
N PRO A 146 15.40 -8.60 -11.40
CA PRO A 146 14.50 -9.63 -11.91
C PRO A 146 13.23 -9.74 -11.05
N PRO A 147 12.03 -9.76 -11.66
CA PRO A 147 10.80 -9.89 -10.90
C PRO A 147 10.74 -11.27 -10.23
N VAL A 148 10.38 -11.28 -8.96
CA VAL A 148 10.17 -12.52 -8.20
C VAL A 148 8.69 -12.85 -8.20
N LYS A 149 8.36 -14.11 -8.52
CA LYS A 149 6.97 -14.57 -8.50
C LYS A 149 6.45 -14.56 -7.07
N SER A 150 5.42 -13.76 -6.81
CA SER A 150 4.75 -13.73 -5.50
C SER A 150 3.85 -14.95 -5.33
N GLU A 151 3.75 -15.41 -4.08
CA GLU A 151 2.74 -16.40 -3.72
C GLU A 151 1.35 -15.80 -3.87
N VAL A 152 0.48 -16.51 -4.59
CA VAL A 152 -0.89 -16.07 -4.84
C VAL A 152 -1.73 -16.33 -3.59
N PRO A 153 -2.45 -15.33 -3.05
CA PRO A 153 -3.32 -15.54 -1.89
C PRO A 153 -4.34 -16.67 -2.14
N PRO A 154 -4.79 -17.36 -1.08
CA PRO A 154 -5.78 -18.41 -1.22
C PRO A 154 -7.11 -17.86 -1.75
N SER A 155 -7.83 -18.69 -2.49
CA SER A 155 -9.22 -18.36 -2.84
C SER A 155 -10.14 -18.58 -1.65
N ASP A 156 -11.10 -17.68 -1.49
CA ASP A 156 -12.15 -17.80 -0.49
C ASP A 156 -13.42 -18.49 -1.00
N LYS A 157 -13.43 -18.93 -2.26
CA LYS A 157 -14.56 -19.58 -2.97
C LYS A 157 -15.86 -18.76 -2.98
N ALA A 158 -15.84 -17.48 -2.60
CA ALA A 158 -17.03 -16.63 -2.48
C ALA A 158 -17.58 -16.16 -3.85
N GLY A 159 -17.08 -16.72 -4.96
CA GLY A 159 -17.53 -16.44 -6.33
C GLY A 159 -17.08 -15.11 -6.93
N TRP A 160 -16.65 -14.13 -6.12
CA TRP A 160 -16.17 -12.84 -6.62
C TRP A 160 -14.82 -12.94 -7.34
N GLN A 161 -13.94 -13.81 -6.87
CA GLN A 161 -12.60 -13.99 -7.44
C GLN A 161 -12.68 -14.82 -8.72
N GLN A 162 -12.36 -14.22 -9.88
CA GLN A 162 -12.33 -14.91 -11.17
C GLN A 162 -10.92 -15.37 -11.54
N ASN A 163 -9.88 -14.65 -11.12
CA ASN A 163 -8.51 -14.95 -11.46
C ASN A 163 -7.53 -14.68 -10.28
N ALA A 164 -6.22 -14.84 -10.54
CA ALA A 164 -5.19 -14.65 -9.53
C ALA A 164 -5.06 -13.20 -9.04
N ILE A 165 -5.33 -12.20 -9.90
CA ILE A 165 -5.29 -10.78 -9.56
C ILE A 165 -6.38 -10.46 -8.54
N ASP A 166 -7.60 -10.98 -8.72
CA ASP A 166 -8.71 -10.75 -7.80
C ASP A 166 -8.41 -11.26 -6.38
N ARG A 167 -7.59 -12.31 -6.27
CA ARG A 167 -7.14 -12.82 -4.97
C ARG A 167 -6.23 -11.83 -4.25
N PHE A 168 -5.32 -11.17 -4.97
CA PHE A 168 -4.50 -10.09 -4.42
C PHE A 168 -5.33 -8.87 -4.04
N LEU A 169 -6.28 -8.48 -4.89
CA LEU A 169 -7.18 -7.36 -4.63
C LEU A 169 -8.01 -7.62 -3.37
N LEU A 170 -8.64 -8.79 -3.26
CA LEU A 170 -9.46 -9.13 -2.12
C LEU A 170 -8.66 -9.21 -0.82
N ALA A 171 -7.45 -9.79 -0.86
CA ALA A 171 -6.56 -9.81 0.29
C ALA A 171 -6.27 -8.39 0.77
N LYS A 172 -5.98 -7.46 -0.15
CA LYS A 172 -5.70 -6.07 0.20
C LYS A 172 -6.93 -5.31 0.69
N MET A 173 -8.09 -5.55 0.09
CA MET A 173 -9.35 -4.96 0.52
C MET A 173 -9.67 -5.35 1.97
N ARG A 174 -9.53 -6.64 2.32
CA ARG A 174 -9.73 -7.13 3.69
C ARG A 174 -8.78 -6.52 4.70
N GLU A 175 -7.48 -6.41 4.36
CA GLU A 175 -6.51 -5.70 5.20
C GLU A 175 -6.95 -4.26 5.50
N LYS A 176 -7.64 -3.62 4.55
CA LYS A 176 -8.15 -2.26 4.66
C LYS A 176 -9.58 -2.16 5.18
N GLY A 177 -10.21 -3.26 5.57
CA GLY A 177 -11.61 -3.28 6.03
C GLY A 177 -12.63 -2.95 4.92
N LEU A 178 -12.29 -3.26 3.67
CA LEU A 178 -13.13 -3.04 2.49
C LEU A 178 -13.70 -4.36 1.97
N GLU A 179 -14.88 -4.29 1.36
CA GLU A 179 -15.55 -5.41 0.72
C GLU A 179 -15.89 -5.10 -0.75
N PRO A 180 -15.86 -6.12 -1.64
CA PRO A 180 -16.28 -5.93 -3.01
C PRO A 180 -17.74 -5.51 -3.12
N ARG A 181 -18.01 -4.60 -4.06
CA ARG A 181 -19.39 -4.24 -4.42
C ARG A 181 -19.94 -5.23 -5.45
N PRO A 182 -21.26 -5.44 -5.47
CA PRO A 182 -21.89 -6.18 -6.55
C PRO A 182 -21.60 -5.49 -7.89
N GLU A 183 -21.65 -6.29 -8.95
CA GLU A 183 -21.53 -5.80 -10.32
C GLU A 183 -22.65 -4.79 -10.62
N ALA A 184 -22.32 -3.77 -11.41
CA ALA A 184 -23.28 -2.75 -11.81
C ALA A 184 -24.23 -3.30 -12.88
N ASN A 185 -25.43 -2.72 -12.99
CA ASN A 185 -26.34 -3.06 -14.09
C ASN A 185 -25.74 -2.73 -15.47
N MET A 186 -26.26 -3.39 -16.52
CA MET A 186 -25.71 -3.32 -17.87
C MET A 186 -25.63 -1.89 -18.41
N SER A 187 -26.68 -1.08 -18.22
CA SER A 187 -26.69 0.33 -18.67
C SER A 187 -25.61 1.18 -17.97
N THR A 188 -25.29 0.88 -16.71
CA THR A 188 -24.19 1.53 -15.98
C THR A 188 -22.83 1.06 -16.48
N LEU A 189 -22.67 -0.24 -16.74
CA LEU A 189 -21.41 -0.81 -17.24
C LEU A 189 -21.03 -0.20 -18.59
N ILE A 190 -21.93 -0.26 -19.58
CA ILE A 190 -21.64 0.28 -20.92
C ILE A 190 -21.35 1.78 -20.86
N ARG A 191 -22.08 2.54 -20.03
CA ARG A 191 -21.81 3.96 -19.86
C ARG A 191 -20.40 4.23 -19.33
N ARG A 192 -19.96 3.48 -18.32
CA ARG A 192 -18.61 3.62 -17.74
C ARG A 192 -17.53 3.27 -18.77
N VAL A 193 -17.70 2.16 -19.48
CA VAL A 193 -16.75 1.70 -20.50
C VAL A 193 -16.66 2.69 -21.66
N ALA A 194 -17.80 3.16 -22.19
CA ALA A 194 -17.84 4.12 -23.28
C ALA A 194 -17.09 5.41 -22.93
N PHE A 195 -17.35 5.99 -21.75
CA PHE A 195 -16.62 7.18 -21.31
C PHE A 195 -15.12 6.91 -21.12
N ALA A 196 -14.76 5.79 -20.49
CA ALA A 196 -13.37 5.46 -20.22
C ALA A 196 -12.57 5.22 -21.51
N LEU A 197 -13.17 4.60 -22.52
CA LEU A 197 -12.48 4.22 -23.75
C LEU A 197 -12.64 5.24 -24.87
N THR A 198 -13.70 6.05 -24.90
CA THR A 198 -13.97 6.95 -26.04
C THR A 198 -14.19 8.40 -25.66
N GLY A 199 -14.23 8.73 -24.36
CA GLY A 199 -14.57 10.06 -23.87
C GLY A 199 -16.03 10.46 -24.09
N LEU A 200 -16.85 9.60 -24.71
CA LEU A 200 -18.22 9.90 -25.12
C LEU A 200 -19.24 8.95 -24.45
N PRO A 201 -20.50 9.38 -24.27
CA PRO A 201 -21.56 8.49 -23.83
C PRO A 201 -21.88 7.43 -24.91
N PRO A 202 -22.39 6.25 -24.51
CA PRO A 202 -22.85 5.24 -25.47
C PRO A 202 -24.10 5.73 -26.21
N THR A 203 -24.29 5.29 -27.45
CA THR A 203 -25.52 5.58 -28.20
C THR A 203 -26.69 4.68 -27.71
N PRO A 204 -27.97 5.08 -27.90
CA PRO A 204 -29.09 4.22 -27.56
C PRO A 204 -29.03 2.83 -28.20
N ALA A 205 -28.61 2.74 -29.47
CA ALA A 205 -28.46 1.48 -30.19
C ALA A 205 -27.33 0.60 -29.61
N GLU A 206 -26.24 1.20 -29.11
CA GLU A 206 -25.17 0.44 -28.46
C GLU A 206 -25.60 -0.13 -27.11
N VAL A 207 -26.40 0.64 -26.34
CA VAL A 207 -27.00 0.19 -25.07
C VAL A 207 -27.94 -0.98 -25.34
N GLU A 208 -28.86 -0.82 -26.28
CA GLU A 208 -29.81 -1.87 -26.66
C GLU A 208 -29.10 -3.14 -27.12
N ALA A 209 -28.07 -3.00 -27.97
CA ALA A 209 -27.29 -4.15 -28.44
C ALA A 209 -26.56 -4.87 -27.30
N PHE A 210 -26.07 -4.15 -26.29
CA PHE A 210 -25.44 -4.78 -25.12
C PHE A 210 -26.48 -5.45 -24.23
N GLU A 211 -27.59 -4.80 -23.93
CA GLU A 211 -28.66 -5.34 -23.06
C GLU A 211 -29.32 -6.60 -23.65
N HIS A 212 -29.31 -6.77 -24.97
CA HIS A 212 -29.82 -7.97 -25.64
C HIS A 212 -28.75 -9.03 -25.94
N ASP A 213 -27.47 -8.76 -25.68
CA ASP A 213 -26.41 -9.75 -25.84
C ASP A 213 -26.42 -10.72 -24.64
N THR A 214 -27.01 -11.90 -24.84
CA THR A 214 -27.08 -12.96 -23.82
C THR A 214 -25.89 -13.92 -23.87
N THR A 215 -24.86 -13.63 -24.67
CA THR A 215 -23.67 -14.49 -24.73
C THR A 215 -22.86 -14.37 -23.44
N PRO A 216 -22.13 -15.43 -23.03
CA PRO A 216 -21.26 -15.34 -21.85
C PRO A 216 -20.10 -14.33 -22.02
N GLN A 217 -19.89 -13.78 -23.22
CA GLN A 217 -18.87 -12.78 -23.55
C GLN A 217 -19.45 -11.40 -23.88
N ALA A 218 -20.70 -11.13 -23.51
CA ALA A 218 -21.39 -9.88 -23.86
C ALA A 218 -20.60 -8.62 -23.44
N TYR A 219 -19.99 -8.66 -22.25
CA TYR A 219 -19.17 -7.55 -21.75
C TYR A 219 -17.90 -7.36 -22.57
N GLU A 220 -17.16 -8.44 -22.85
CA GLU A 220 -15.94 -8.43 -23.66
C GLU A 220 -16.24 -7.98 -25.10
N ASN A 221 -17.35 -8.43 -25.69
CA ASN A 221 -17.79 -8.02 -27.01
C ASN A 221 -18.08 -6.51 -27.06
N MET A 222 -18.74 -5.97 -26.02
CA MET A 222 -18.98 -4.54 -25.88
C MET A 222 -17.68 -3.73 -25.73
N VAL A 223 -16.73 -4.19 -24.91
CA VAL A 223 -15.41 -3.57 -24.74
C VAL A 223 -14.63 -3.59 -26.07
N ASN A 224 -14.60 -4.72 -26.76
CA ASN A 224 -13.88 -4.88 -28.02
C ASN A 224 -14.40 -3.95 -29.12
N ARG A 225 -15.71 -3.69 -29.17
CA ARG A 225 -16.29 -2.70 -30.10
C ARG A 225 -15.75 -1.28 -29.86
N TYR A 226 -15.61 -0.87 -28.59
CA TYR A 226 -15.05 0.43 -28.26
C TYR A 226 -13.55 0.50 -28.54
N LEU A 227 -12.78 -0.53 -28.19
CA LEU A 227 -11.34 -0.60 -28.49
C LEU A 227 -11.03 -0.57 -30.00
N ALA A 228 -11.91 -1.15 -30.82
CA ALA A 228 -11.78 -1.15 -32.27
C ALA A 228 -12.22 0.18 -32.94
N SER A 229 -12.85 1.09 -32.20
CA SER A 229 -13.31 2.37 -32.72
C SER A 229 -12.16 3.36 -32.90
N PRO A 230 -12.13 4.19 -33.96
CA PRO A 230 -11.20 5.32 -34.06
C PRO A 230 -11.24 6.26 -32.85
N ARG A 231 -12.41 6.38 -32.21
CA ARG A 231 -12.62 7.21 -31.01
C ARG A 231 -11.76 6.78 -29.83
N TYR A 232 -11.42 5.49 -29.73
CA TYR A 232 -10.47 5.03 -28.71
C TYR A 232 -9.07 5.60 -28.94
N GLY A 233 -8.62 5.62 -30.20
CA GLY A 233 -7.36 6.27 -30.56
C GLY A 233 -7.38 7.77 -30.28
N GLU A 234 -8.49 8.45 -30.57
CA GLU A 234 -8.69 9.88 -30.30
C GLU A 234 -8.61 10.20 -28.79
N GLU A 235 -9.31 9.43 -27.95
CA GLU A 235 -9.29 9.64 -26.49
C GLU A 235 -7.91 9.33 -25.89
N MET A 236 -7.23 8.27 -26.35
CA MET A 236 -5.86 7.96 -25.92
C MET A 236 -4.87 9.05 -26.33
N ALA A 237 -5.03 9.63 -27.53
CA ALA A 237 -4.17 10.69 -28.02
C ALA A 237 -4.38 12.01 -27.25
N ARG A 238 -5.59 12.29 -26.76
CA ARG A 238 -5.92 13.50 -26.01
C ARG A 238 -4.95 13.74 -24.84
N HIS A 239 -4.64 12.69 -24.06
CA HIS A 239 -3.72 12.78 -22.93
C HIS A 239 -2.30 13.21 -23.32
N TRP A 240 -1.84 12.83 -24.52
CA TRP A 240 -0.53 13.22 -25.04
C TRP A 240 -0.56 14.64 -25.63
N LEU A 241 -1.64 15.01 -26.32
CA LEU A 241 -1.81 16.34 -26.89
C LEU A 241 -1.89 17.44 -25.84
N ASP A 242 -2.36 17.13 -24.63
CA ASP A 242 -2.36 18.08 -23.51
C ASP A 242 -0.93 18.36 -22.98
N VAL A 243 0.00 17.39 -23.11
CA VAL A 243 1.40 17.53 -22.67
C VAL A 243 2.30 18.16 -23.75
N ALA A 244 1.92 18.01 -25.03
CA ALA A 244 2.71 18.48 -26.17
C ALA A 244 2.57 19.99 -26.49
N ARG A 245 1.86 20.76 -25.66
CA ARG A 245 1.60 22.20 -25.87
C ARG A 245 2.66 23.10 -25.26
#